data_AF-A0A7C3SL75-F1
#
_entry.id   AF-A0A7C3SL75-F1
#
_cell.length_a   1.000
_cell.length_b   1.000
_cell.length_c   1.000
_cell.angle_alpha   90.00
_cell.angle_beta   90.00
_cell.angle_gamma   90.00
#
_symmetry.space_group_name_H-M   'P 1'
#
loop_
_entity.id
_entity.type
_entity.pdbx_description
1 polymer ?
#
loop_
_entity_poly.entity_id
_entity_poly.type
_entity_poly.pdbx_seq_one_letter_code
_entity_poly.pdbx_strand_id
1 'polypeptide(L)'
;MKRDWLLYLVIFSLALNLGTIGTFAYLRYQDRRQAAARVEREMPPPLPVGEMWRHLNLDQEQRQHLGRLMPEHLQRVRTLRAELAAKRQELFTLLRTEEPPAWPAIQAKIREISELQGKLEEEVIRHLLEVRNQLKPEQKAAFAHLLEQRWRLFQERHGPMGARRGRHAPEMRRGPGPECPPPHPPPIPPESR
;
A
#
# COMPACT_ATOMS: atom_id res chain seq x y z
N MET A 1 -1.36 27.95 -53.89
CA MET A 1 -1.39 28.47 -52.51
C MET A 1 -2.31 27.70 -51.54
N LYS A 2 -3.14 26.72 -51.97
CA LYS A 2 -4.05 25.97 -51.06
C LYS A 2 -3.50 24.62 -50.55
N ARG A 3 -2.45 24.07 -51.18
CA ARG A 3 -1.90 22.73 -50.85
C ARG A 3 -1.01 22.73 -49.61
N ASP A 4 -0.27 23.81 -49.37
CA ASP A 4 0.66 23.90 -48.24
C ASP A 4 -0.09 23.99 -46.89
N TRP A 5 -1.26 24.64 -46.88
CA TRP A 5 -2.10 24.71 -45.68
C TRP A 5 -2.67 23.35 -45.26
N LEU A 6 -3.05 22.50 -46.22
CA LEU A 6 -3.49 21.13 -45.93
C LEU A 6 -2.36 20.30 -45.29
N LEU A 7 -1.12 20.48 -45.75
CA LEU A 7 0.04 19.83 -45.15
C LEU A 7 0.23 20.25 -43.69
N TYR A 8 0.16 21.56 -43.39
CA TYR A 8 0.25 22.06 -42.02
C TYR A 8 -0.90 21.54 -41.13
N LEU A 9 -2.11 21.44 -41.66
CA LEU A 9 -3.28 20.93 -40.94
C LEU A 9 -3.12 19.43 -40.60
N VAL A 10 -2.58 18.63 -41.51
CA VAL A 10 -2.28 17.20 -41.28
C VAL A 10 -1.14 17.02 -40.27
N ILE A 11 -0.07 17.81 -40.35
CA ILE A 11 1.03 17.76 -39.36
C ILE A 11 0.52 18.14 -37.97
N PHE A 12 -0.32 19.17 -37.89
CA PHE A 12 -0.91 19.63 -36.64
C PHE A 12 -1.83 18.57 -36.02
N SER A 13 -2.70 17.94 -36.81
CA SER A 13 -3.58 16.88 -36.31
C SER A 13 -2.81 15.63 -35.87
N LEU A 14 -1.72 15.28 -36.57
CA LEU A 14 -0.85 14.17 -36.19
C LEU A 14 -0.11 14.46 -34.87
N ALA A 15 0.43 15.67 -34.71
CA ALA A 15 1.10 16.09 -33.48
C ALA A 15 0.13 16.08 -32.29
N LEU A 16 -1.12 16.50 -32.49
CA LEU A 16 -2.14 16.51 -31.46
C LEU A 16 -2.54 15.08 -31.03
N ASN A 17 -2.68 14.15 -31.99
CA ASN A 17 -2.95 12.73 -31.70
C ASN A 17 -1.78 12.04 -30.99
N LEU A 18 -0.53 12.31 -31.40
CA LEU A 18 0.64 11.76 -30.73
C LEU A 18 0.82 12.35 -29.32
N GLY A 19 0.55 13.65 -29.16
CA GLY A 19 0.58 14.33 -27.87
C GLY A 19 -0.46 13.78 -26.89
N THR A 20 -1.69 13.50 -27.34
CA THR A 20 -2.72 12.91 -26.48
C THR A 20 -2.38 11.48 -26.09
N ILE A 21 -1.94 10.64 -27.03
CA ILE A 21 -1.49 9.26 -26.75
C ILE A 21 -0.30 9.27 -25.79
N GLY A 22 0.70 10.11 -26.03
CA GLY A 22 1.88 10.25 -25.18
C GLY A 22 1.54 10.73 -23.77
N THR A 23 0.65 11.72 -23.66
CA THR A 23 0.18 12.24 -22.37
C THR A 23 -0.62 11.18 -21.61
N PHE A 24 -1.52 10.47 -22.28
CA PHE A 24 -2.32 9.42 -21.66
C PHE A 24 -1.46 8.23 -21.20
N ALA A 25 -0.47 7.83 -22.01
CA ALA A 25 0.50 6.81 -21.65
C ALA A 25 1.39 7.25 -20.46
N TYR A 26 1.84 8.50 -20.46
CA TYR A 26 2.66 9.07 -19.40
C TYR A 26 1.90 9.18 -18.07
N LEU A 27 0.65 9.67 -18.10
CA LEU A 27 -0.22 9.74 -16.93
C LEU A 27 -0.53 8.33 -16.40
N ARG A 28 -0.82 7.36 -17.28
CA ARG A 28 -1.06 5.97 -16.88
C ARG A 28 0.20 5.30 -16.31
N TYR A 29 1.39 5.65 -16.79
CA TYR A 29 2.66 5.19 -16.25
C TYR A 29 2.96 5.81 -14.88
N GLN A 30 2.74 7.12 -14.72
CA GLN A 30 2.88 7.81 -13.44
C GLN A 30 1.88 7.32 -12.39
N ASP A 31 0.61 7.15 -12.75
CA ASP A 31 -0.42 6.59 -11.86
C ASP A 31 -0.05 5.17 -11.40
N ARG A 32 0.47 4.32 -12.29
CA ARG A 32 0.97 3.00 -11.92
C ARG A 32 2.13 3.07 -10.92
N ARG A 33 3.07 4.00 -11.10
CA ARG A 33 4.18 4.21 -10.14
C ARG A 33 3.68 4.75 -8.80
N GLN A 34 2.74 5.68 -8.80
CA GLN A 34 2.18 6.25 -7.57
C GLN A 34 1.30 5.24 -6.84
N ALA A 35 0.52 4.43 -7.55
CA ALA A 35 -0.25 3.32 -6.98
C ALA A 35 0.68 2.27 -6.36
N ALA A 36 1.76 1.89 -7.04
CA ALA A 36 2.79 1.02 -6.48
C ALA A 36 3.42 1.61 -5.21
N ALA A 37 3.73 2.91 -5.21
CA ALA A 37 4.29 3.60 -4.05
C ALA A 37 3.29 3.76 -2.88
N ARG A 38 1.98 3.84 -3.15
CA ARG A 38 0.93 3.85 -2.10
C ARG A 38 0.78 2.48 -1.45
N VAL A 39 0.74 1.41 -2.25
CA VAL A 39 0.75 0.03 -1.73
C VAL A 39 2.02 -0.22 -0.91
N GLU A 40 3.15 0.31 -1.34
CA GLU A 40 4.42 0.23 -0.61
C GLU A 40 4.43 1.01 0.71
N ARG A 41 3.65 2.11 0.81
CA ARG A 41 3.47 2.90 2.04
C ARG A 41 2.51 2.26 3.05
N GLU A 42 1.51 1.52 2.58
CA GLU A 42 0.55 0.81 3.44
C GLU A 42 1.19 -0.38 4.17
N MET A 43 2.31 -0.91 3.68
CA MET A 43 3.02 -2.02 4.31
C MET A 43 4.24 -1.53 5.12
N PRO A 44 4.60 -2.21 6.22
CA PRO A 44 5.85 -1.88 6.88
C PRO A 44 6.97 -2.23 5.90
N PRO A 45 8.00 -1.37 5.74
CA PRO A 45 9.09 -1.65 4.81
C PRO A 45 9.65 -3.05 5.11
N PRO A 46 9.89 -3.91 4.11
CA PRO A 46 10.55 -5.19 4.34
C PRO A 46 11.82 -4.92 5.13
N LEU A 47 12.10 -5.71 6.17
CA LEU A 47 13.41 -5.64 6.82
C LEU A 47 14.44 -5.86 5.71
N PRO A 48 15.52 -5.06 5.65
CA PRO A 48 16.62 -5.37 4.76
C PRO A 48 17.00 -6.83 5.03
N VAL A 49 16.98 -7.67 4.01
CA VAL A 49 17.23 -9.11 4.16
C VAL A 49 18.53 -9.36 4.93
N GLY A 50 19.54 -8.51 4.75
CA GLY A 50 20.80 -8.54 5.48
C GLY A 50 20.73 -8.15 6.97
N GLU A 51 19.71 -7.43 7.43
CA GLU A 51 19.48 -7.15 8.85
C GLU A 51 18.83 -8.35 9.55
N MET A 52 17.83 -8.97 8.91
CA MET A 52 17.24 -10.23 9.38
C MET A 52 18.29 -11.34 9.48
N TRP A 53 19.14 -11.50 8.47
CA TRP A 53 20.20 -12.52 8.46
C TRP A 53 21.24 -12.33 9.58
N ARG A 54 21.57 -11.08 9.91
CA ARG A 54 22.46 -10.78 11.04
C ARG A 54 21.82 -11.15 12.37
N HIS A 55 20.53 -10.89 12.52
CA HIS A 55 19.79 -11.21 13.75
C HIS A 55 19.67 -12.71 14.02
N LEU A 56 19.61 -13.52 12.95
CA LEU A 56 19.50 -14.98 13.04
C LEU A 56 20.84 -15.71 13.13
N ASN A 57 21.97 -14.98 13.08
CA ASN A 57 23.32 -15.54 13.09
C ASN A 57 23.49 -16.75 12.15
N LEU A 58 23.06 -16.58 10.90
CA LEU A 58 23.05 -17.65 9.90
C LEU A 58 24.48 -18.05 9.50
N ASP A 59 24.74 -19.35 9.40
CA ASP A 59 25.99 -19.84 8.83
C ASP A 59 26.06 -19.60 7.32
N GLN A 60 27.20 -19.94 6.71
CA GLN A 60 27.43 -19.67 5.29
C GLN A 60 26.51 -20.50 4.39
N GLU A 61 26.25 -21.76 4.75
CA GLU A 61 25.39 -22.66 3.98
C GLU A 61 23.93 -22.20 4.04
N GLN A 62 23.44 -21.86 5.24
CA GLN A 62 22.11 -21.28 5.43
C GLN A 62 21.93 -19.98 4.63
N ARG A 63 22.92 -19.09 4.63
CA ARG A 63 22.88 -17.84 3.85
C ARG A 63 22.80 -18.10 2.35
N GLN A 64 23.59 -19.05 1.84
CA GLN A 64 23.55 -19.40 0.44
C GLN A 64 22.20 -20.01 0.04
N HIS A 65 21.67 -20.92 0.86
CA HIS A 65 20.41 -21.58 0.57
C HIS A 65 19.23 -20.60 0.62
N LEU A 66 19.12 -19.81 1.69
CA LEU A 66 18.08 -18.77 1.81
C LEU A 66 18.23 -17.69 0.74
N GLY A 67 19.47 -17.34 0.36
CA GLY A 67 19.75 -16.41 -0.73
C GLY A 67 19.19 -16.87 -2.09
N ARG A 68 19.05 -18.17 -2.32
CA ARG A 68 18.45 -18.73 -3.55
C ARG A 68 16.92 -18.71 -3.54
N LEU A 69 16.29 -18.70 -2.37
CA LEU A 69 14.82 -18.64 -2.22
C LEU A 69 14.28 -17.22 -2.43
N MET A 70 15.10 -16.20 -2.14
CA MET A 70 14.67 -14.79 -2.21
C MET A 70 14.24 -14.30 -3.60
N PRO A 71 14.97 -14.55 -4.70
CA PRO A 71 14.65 -13.95 -6.00
C PRO A 71 13.26 -14.36 -6.49
N GLU A 72 12.91 -15.64 -6.33
CA GLU A 72 11.63 -16.15 -6.78
C GLU A 72 10.48 -15.56 -5.96
N HIS A 73 10.60 -15.58 -4.63
CA HIS A 73 9.62 -14.96 -3.73
C HIS A 73 9.41 -13.47 -4.05
N LEU A 74 10.50 -12.71 -4.20
CA LEU A 74 10.43 -11.29 -4.55
C LEU A 74 9.74 -11.07 -5.89
N GLN A 75 9.99 -11.93 -6.89
CA GLN A 75 9.34 -11.83 -8.18
C GLN A 75 7.83 -12.12 -8.07
N ARG A 76 7.43 -13.18 -7.37
CA ARG A 76 6.01 -13.51 -7.16
C ARG A 76 5.27 -12.38 -6.44
N VAL A 77 5.85 -11.86 -5.35
CA VAL A 77 5.30 -10.71 -4.60
C VAL A 77 5.18 -9.46 -5.47
N ARG A 78 6.18 -9.16 -6.30
CA ARG A 78 6.14 -8.01 -7.22
C ARG A 78 5.00 -8.14 -8.23
N THR A 79 4.83 -9.31 -8.82
CA THR A 79 3.74 -9.58 -9.77
C THR A 79 2.37 -9.40 -9.10
N LEU A 80 2.15 -10.04 -7.94
CA LEU A 80 0.89 -9.94 -7.20
C LEU A 80 0.57 -8.49 -6.79
N ARG A 81 1.58 -7.72 -6.35
CA ARG A 81 1.40 -6.30 -6.01
C ARG A 81 1.05 -5.45 -7.24
N ALA A 82 1.67 -5.72 -8.38
CA ALA A 82 1.36 -5.01 -9.62
C ALA A 82 -0.07 -5.27 -10.09
N GLU A 83 -0.53 -6.52 -10.01
CA GLU A 83 -1.91 -6.91 -10.31
C GLU A 83 -2.91 -6.26 -9.34
N LEU A 84 -2.61 -6.31 -8.04
CA LEU A 84 -3.43 -5.68 -7.00
C LEU A 84 -3.58 -4.18 -7.24
N ALA A 85 -2.49 -3.48 -7.56
CA ALA A 85 -2.51 -2.06 -7.90
C ALA A 85 -3.35 -1.78 -9.15
N ALA A 86 -3.24 -2.62 -10.19
CA ALA A 86 -4.05 -2.49 -11.39
C ALA A 86 -5.56 -2.66 -11.09
N LYS A 87 -5.94 -3.66 -10.28
CA LYS A 87 -7.33 -3.89 -9.89
C LYS A 87 -7.92 -2.79 -9.02
N ARG A 88 -7.14 -2.25 -8.08
CA ARG A 88 -7.53 -1.06 -7.31
C ARG A 88 -7.76 0.14 -8.23
N GLN A 89 -6.91 0.33 -9.24
CA GLN A 89 -7.11 1.40 -10.22
C GLN A 89 -8.38 1.20 -11.06
N GLU A 90 -8.67 -0.03 -11.50
CA GLU A 90 -9.92 -0.35 -12.21
C GLU A 90 -11.15 0.01 -11.35
N LEU A 91 -11.13 -0.32 -10.06
CA LEU A 91 -12.19 0.05 -9.13
C LEU A 91 -12.30 1.58 -9.00
N PHE A 92 -11.19 2.31 -8.88
CA PHE A 92 -11.23 3.78 -8.85
C PHE A 92 -11.76 4.39 -10.16
N THR A 93 -11.41 3.82 -11.31
CA THR A 93 -11.95 4.26 -12.60
C THR A 93 -13.45 4.01 -12.69
N LEU A 94 -13.93 2.86 -12.22
CA LEU A 94 -15.35 2.53 -12.16
C LEU A 94 -16.13 3.53 -11.28
N LEU A 95 -15.54 3.99 -10.18
CA LEU A 95 -16.18 4.96 -9.27
C LEU A 95 -16.13 6.41 -9.78
N ARG A 96 -15.37 6.70 -10.83
CA ARG A 96 -15.22 8.05 -11.42
C ARG A 96 -16.15 8.31 -12.61
N THR A 97 -16.98 7.34 -12.99
CA THR A 97 -17.97 7.52 -14.06
C THR A 97 -19.03 8.54 -13.66
N GLU A 98 -19.59 9.26 -14.64
CA GLU A 98 -20.61 10.29 -14.40
C GLU A 98 -21.89 9.69 -13.80
N GLU A 99 -22.25 8.48 -14.25
CA GLU A 99 -23.32 7.70 -13.65
C GLU A 99 -22.78 6.75 -12.59
N PRO A 100 -23.49 6.58 -11.46
CA PRO A 100 -23.07 5.67 -10.41
C PRO A 100 -23.10 4.22 -10.92
N PRO A 101 -21.99 3.47 -10.80
CA PRO A 101 -21.94 2.09 -11.26
C PRO A 101 -22.87 1.19 -10.41
N ALA A 102 -23.44 0.17 -11.04
CA ALA A 102 -24.27 -0.80 -10.35
C ALA A 102 -23.46 -1.55 -9.27
N TRP A 103 -24.08 -1.74 -8.09
CA TRP A 103 -23.45 -2.41 -6.96
C TRP A 103 -22.80 -3.78 -7.28
N PRO A 104 -23.41 -4.66 -8.09
CA PRO A 104 -22.78 -5.94 -8.46
C PRO A 104 -21.41 -5.78 -9.16
N ALA A 105 -21.22 -4.72 -9.95
CA ALA A 105 -19.95 -4.47 -10.63
C ALA A 105 -18.84 -4.05 -9.64
N ILE A 106 -19.20 -3.25 -8.63
CA ILE A 106 -18.30 -2.90 -7.52
C ILE A 106 -17.94 -4.16 -6.72
N GLN A 107 -18.92 -4.98 -6.37
CA GLN A 107 -18.69 -6.21 -5.61
C GLN A 107 -17.76 -7.18 -6.35
N ALA A 108 -17.91 -7.32 -7.67
CA ALA A 108 -17.01 -8.14 -8.48
C ALA A 108 -15.56 -7.66 -8.36
N LYS A 109 -15.32 -6.34 -8.47
CA LYS A 109 -13.97 -5.76 -8.32
C LYS A 109 -13.41 -5.93 -6.91
N ILE A 110 -14.23 -5.80 -5.88
CA ILE A 110 -13.81 -6.05 -4.49
C ILE A 110 -13.37 -7.52 -4.34
N ARG A 111 -14.13 -8.48 -4.87
CA ARG A 111 -13.75 -9.91 -4.82
C ARG A 111 -12.42 -10.18 -5.52
N GLU A 112 -12.23 -9.67 -6.73
CA GLU A 112 -10.95 -9.78 -7.46
C GLU A 112 -9.77 -9.23 -6.64
N ILE A 113 -9.95 -8.07 -5.99
CA ILE A 113 -8.93 -7.47 -5.11
C ILE A 113 -8.66 -8.35 -3.90
N SER A 114 -9.70 -8.83 -3.21
CA SER A 114 -9.58 -9.67 -2.03
C SER A 114 -8.89 -11.01 -2.32
N GLU A 115 -9.18 -11.63 -3.47
CA GLU A 115 -8.49 -12.84 -3.92
C GLU A 115 -6.98 -12.59 -4.11
N LEU A 116 -6.60 -11.47 -4.73
CA LEU A 116 -5.19 -11.10 -4.91
C LEU A 116 -4.49 -10.80 -3.57
N GLN A 117 -5.20 -10.18 -2.63
CA GLN A 117 -4.68 -9.96 -1.26
C GLN A 117 -4.44 -11.29 -0.56
N GLY A 118 -5.39 -12.23 -0.63
CA GLY A 118 -5.23 -13.57 -0.08
C GLY A 118 -4.01 -14.30 -0.66
N LYS A 119 -3.85 -14.27 -1.99
CA LYS A 119 -2.66 -14.87 -2.65
C LYS A 119 -1.34 -14.23 -2.20
N LEU A 120 -1.33 -12.91 -1.97
CA LEU A 120 -0.15 -12.22 -1.46
C LEU A 120 0.19 -12.66 -0.04
N GLU A 121 -0.80 -12.79 0.83
CA GLU A 121 -0.62 -13.29 2.20
C GLU A 121 -0.15 -14.74 2.22
N GLU A 122 -0.74 -15.61 1.40
CA GLU A 122 -0.32 -17.00 1.24
C GLU A 122 1.14 -17.11 0.79
N GLU A 123 1.57 -16.30 -0.18
CA GLU A 123 2.96 -16.28 -0.68
C GLU A 123 3.94 -15.84 0.41
N VAL A 124 3.56 -14.84 1.22
CA VAL A 124 4.38 -14.40 2.37
C VAL A 124 4.50 -15.52 3.40
N ILE A 125 3.39 -16.15 3.79
CA ILE A 125 3.40 -17.23 4.79
C ILE A 125 4.19 -18.43 4.28
N ARG A 126 4.02 -18.80 3.01
CA ARG A 126 4.78 -19.88 2.36
C ARG A 126 6.28 -19.63 2.44
N HIS A 127 6.72 -18.43 2.08
CA HIS A 127 8.13 -18.06 2.16
C HIS A 127 8.66 -18.06 3.60
N LEU A 128 7.89 -17.57 4.57
CA LEU A 128 8.27 -17.62 5.99
C LEU A 128 8.43 -19.06 6.50
N LEU A 129 7.58 -19.99 6.05
CA LEU A 129 7.70 -21.41 6.37
C LEU A 129 8.95 -22.04 5.75
N GLU A 130 9.23 -21.73 4.48
CA GLU A 130 10.45 -22.17 3.80
C GLU A 130 11.70 -21.69 4.53
N VAL A 131 11.75 -20.42 4.93
CA VAL A 131 12.86 -19.86 5.73
C VAL A 131 12.97 -20.61 7.06
N ARG A 132 11.86 -20.74 7.81
CA ARG A 132 11.84 -21.41 9.12
C ARG A 132 12.36 -22.85 9.06
N ASN A 133 12.09 -23.58 7.98
CA ASN A 133 12.52 -24.97 7.81
C ASN A 133 14.05 -25.12 7.71
N GLN A 134 14.76 -24.07 7.31
CA GLN A 134 16.22 -24.05 7.16
C GLN A 134 16.96 -23.60 8.42
N LEU A 135 16.22 -23.19 9.46
CA LEU A 135 16.78 -22.69 10.71
C LEU A 135 16.99 -23.82 11.73
N LYS A 136 18.03 -23.67 12.55
CA LYS A 136 18.27 -24.48 13.76
C LYS A 136 17.24 -24.13 14.86
N PRO A 137 16.98 -25.01 15.84
CA PRO A 137 15.98 -24.77 16.88
C PRO A 137 16.12 -23.40 17.57
N GLU A 138 17.33 -23.00 17.91
CA GLU A 138 17.63 -21.73 18.59
C GLU A 138 17.33 -20.54 17.67
N GLN A 139 17.63 -20.67 16.37
CA GLN A 139 17.34 -19.65 15.35
C GLN A 139 15.84 -19.54 15.06
N LYS A 140 15.07 -20.63 15.14
CA LYS A 140 13.60 -20.61 14.99
C LYS A 140 12.94 -19.76 16.07
N ALA A 141 13.43 -19.83 17.31
CA ALA A 141 12.92 -19.01 18.40
C ALA A 141 13.23 -17.51 18.17
N ALA A 142 14.46 -17.19 17.77
CA ALA A 142 14.84 -15.82 17.40
C ALA A 142 14.02 -15.27 16.22
N PHE A 143 13.74 -16.13 15.23
CA PHE A 143 12.91 -15.80 14.08
C PHE A 143 11.46 -15.49 14.47
N ALA A 144 10.86 -16.31 15.34
CA ALA A 144 9.49 -16.08 15.83
C ALA A 144 9.39 -14.73 16.57
N HIS A 145 10.37 -14.41 17.42
CA HIS A 145 10.41 -13.13 18.14
C HIS A 145 10.54 -11.93 17.17
N LEU A 146 11.38 -12.05 16.14
CA LEU A 146 11.52 -11.01 15.10
C LEU A 146 10.21 -10.79 14.33
N LEU A 147 9.47 -11.86 14.01
CA LEU A 147 8.16 -11.75 13.36
C LEU A 147 7.13 -11.07 14.28
N GLU A 148 7.09 -11.43 15.55
CA GLU A 148 6.19 -10.83 16.53
C GLU A 148 6.46 -9.32 16.69
N GLN A 149 7.72 -8.92 16.86
CA GLN A 149 8.11 -7.52 16.95
C GLN A 149 7.67 -6.74 15.71
N ARG A 150 7.88 -7.30 14.53
CA ARG A 150 7.48 -6.67 13.26
C ARG A 150 5.97 -6.54 13.16
N TRP A 151 5.22 -7.54 13.61
CA TRP A 151 3.77 -7.50 13.64
C TRP A 151 3.25 -6.41 14.57
N ARG A 152 3.83 -6.28 15.78
CA ARG A 152 3.51 -5.20 16.72
C ARG A 152 3.75 -3.82 16.11
N LEU A 153 4.91 -3.60 15.48
CA LEU A 153 5.22 -2.34 14.79
C LEU A 153 4.23 -2.01 13.65
N PHE A 154 3.73 -3.03 12.97
CA PHE A 154 2.71 -2.84 11.93
C PHE A 154 1.36 -2.43 12.52
N GLN A 155 0.93 -3.08 13.61
CA GLN A 155 -0.28 -2.73 14.34
C GLN A 155 -0.19 -1.32 14.92
N GLU A 156 0.95 -0.92 15.48
CA GLU A 156 1.16 0.43 16.01
C GLU A 156 1.10 1.52 14.93
N ARG A 157 1.49 1.20 13.70
CA ARG A 157 1.39 2.12 12.54
C ARG A 157 -0.03 2.25 11.98
N HIS A 158 -0.86 1.22 12.16
CA HIS A 158 -2.26 1.17 11.75
C HIS A 158 -3.23 1.37 12.93
N GLY A 159 -2.71 1.77 14.09
CA GLY A 159 -3.52 2.18 15.23
C GLY A 159 -4.44 3.34 14.86
N PRO A 160 -5.58 3.49 15.54
CA PRO A 160 -6.60 4.47 15.19
C PRO A 160 -5.94 5.85 15.05
N MET A 161 -6.19 6.52 13.92
CA MET A 161 -5.74 7.88 13.62
C MET A 161 -5.77 8.75 14.88
N GLY A 162 -4.61 9.21 15.38
CA GLY A 162 -4.60 10.36 16.30
C GLY A 162 -3.51 10.50 17.38
N ALA A 163 -2.63 9.53 17.63
CA ALA A 163 -1.82 9.59 18.86
C ALA A 163 -0.33 9.97 18.73
N ARG A 164 0.16 10.44 17.56
CA ARG A 164 1.57 10.89 17.44
C ARG A 164 1.75 12.13 16.55
N ARG A 165 1.21 13.27 17.00
CA ARG A 165 1.76 14.59 16.65
C ARG A 165 1.60 15.51 17.87
N GLY A 166 2.56 15.43 18.78
CA GLY A 166 2.52 16.17 20.03
C GLY A 166 3.84 16.17 20.80
N ARG A 167 4.97 16.33 20.09
CA ARG A 167 6.22 16.75 20.75
C ARG A 167 7.01 17.58 19.74
N HIS A 168 7.21 18.85 20.08
CA HIS A 168 7.92 19.89 19.31
C HIS A 168 7.11 20.60 18.22
N ALA A 169 6.16 21.44 18.65
CA ALA A 169 5.93 22.71 17.96
C ALA A 169 6.36 23.83 18.94
N PRO A 170 7.18 24.80 18.52
CA PRO A 170 7.55 25.93 19.36
C PRO A 170 6.30 26.77 19.64
N GLU A 171 6.16 27.15 20.90
CA GLU A 171 5.08 27.94 21.49
C GLU A 171 4.87 29.25 20.74
N MET A 172 3.94 29.26 19.77
CA MET A 172 3.40 30.51 19.24
C MET A 172 2.26 30.98 20.15
N ARG A 173 2.50 32.13 20.79
CA ARG A 173 1.54 32.93 21.57
C ARG A 173 0.11 32.81 21.03
N ARG A 174 -0.76 32.17 21.80
CA ARG A 174 -2.21 32.11 21.56
C ARG A 174 -2.84 33.31 22.24
N GLY A 175 -3.33 34.28 21.46
CA GLY A 175 -4.27 35.30 21.96
C GLY A 175 -5.58 34.64 22.43
N PRO A 176 -6.38 35.32 23.27
CA PRO A 176 -7.58 34.74 23.85
C PRO A 176 -8.67 34.68 22.77
N GLY A 177 -8.95 33.46 22.27
CA GLY A 177 -10.15 33.15 21.50
C GLY A 177 -11.29 32.74 22.44
N PRO A 178 -12.56 32.93 22.05
CA PRO A 178 -13.70 32.79 22.94
C PRO A 178 -13.88 31.35 23.42
N GLU A 179 -14.14 31.20 24.71
CA GLU A 179 -14.35 29.93 25.39
C GLU A 179 -15.61 29.22 24.83
N CYS A 180 -15.45 27.98 24.37
CA CYS A 180 -16.58 27.10 24.14
C CYS A 180 -17.25 26.79 25.48
N PRO A 181 -18.59 26.91 25.60
CA PRO A 181 -19.28 26.54 26.84
C PRO A 181 -19.18 25.03 27.10
N PRO A 182 -19.14 24.61 28.38
CA PRO A 182 -19.03 23.20 28.74
C PRO A 182 -20.29 22.40 28.32
N PRO A 183 -20.15 21.10 28.01
CA PRO A 183 -21.28 20.26 27.63
C PRO A 183 -22.25 20.07 28.80
N HIS A 184 -23.55 20.13 28.49
CA HIS A 184 -24.63 19.90 29.45
C HIS A 184 -24.59 18.48 30.04
N PRO A 185 -24.93 18.29 31.33
CA PRO A 185 -25.04 16.97 31.93
C PRO A 185 -26.24 16.18 31.35
N PRO A 186 -26.16 14.84 31.31
CA PRO A 186 -27.22 13.99 30.77
C PRO A 186 -28.49 14.04 31.64
N PRO A 187 -29.68 13.80 31.05
CA PRO A 187 -30.95 13.86 31.75
C PRO A 187 -31.07 12.71 32.78
N ILE A 188 -31.58 13.06 33.96
CA ILE A 188 -31.86 12.14 35.08
C ILE A 188 -33.11 11.30 34.72
N PRO A 189 -33.09 9.97 34.89
CA PRO A 189 -34.26 9.13 34.64
C PRO A 189 -35.38 9.36 35.67
N PRO A 190 -36.65 9.18 35.30
CA PRO A 190 -37.79 9.45 36.19
C PRO A 190 -37.85 8.44 37.35
N GLU A 191 -38.04 8.96 38.57
CA GLU A 191 -38.38 8.16 39.74
C GLU A 191 -39.78 7.55 39.57
N SER A 192 -39.86 6.23 39.78
CA SER A 192 -41.10 5.47 39.89
C SER A 192 -41.85 5.86 41.16
N ARG A 193 -43.08 6.34 41.01
CA ARG A 193 -44.13 6.29 42.03
C ARG A 193 -45.38 5.66 41.45
#